data_AF-A0A8J4CYU9-F1
#
_entry.id   AF-A0A8J4CYU9-F1
#
_cell.length_a   1.000
_cell.length_b   1.000
_cell.length_c   1.000
_cell.angle_alpha   90.00
_cell.angle_beta   90.00
_cell.angle_gamma   90.00
#
_symmetry.space_group_name_H-M   'P 1'
#
loop_
_entity.id
_entity.type
_entity.pdbx_description
1 polymer ?
#
loop_
_entity_poly.entity_id
_entity_poly.type
_entity_poly.pdbx_seq_one_letter_code
_entity_poly.pdbx_strand_id
1 'polypeptide(L)'
;PVFLFEVFSRVAYLYFLLQAALSWWKLVSPFSGIGSTVALVFVVAVSAVKAAVEDVRRHLEDRATNRARTRKLQPDGTIIDVRWQDVRVGDVLEVRDGELLPADILLLRAGLAEGIAFVRTTNLDGETNLKVRRAVRLPDWDMEDTAGEVNLNRSSSSSSIGPCGSSNRGVEDRGIRRNGGQQGSSGNSKSSTTTATATAAASELSASSAAAATRSRHLQ
;
A
#
# COMPACT_ATOMS: atom_id res chain seq x y z
N PRO A 1 0.65 -10.23 35.13
CA PRO A 1 1.95 -10.06 35.83
C PRO A 1 2.94 -9.10 35.14
N VAL A 2 2.81 -8.82 33.84
CA VAL A 2 3.72 -7.90 33.11
C VAL A 2 3.60 -6.44 33.58
N PHE A 3 2.38 -5.93 33.77
CA PHE A 3 2.13 -4.55 34.21
C PHE A 3 2.81 -4.21 35.55
N LEU A 4 2.71 -5.09 36.55
CA LEU A 4 3.34 -4.88 37.86
C LEU A 4 4.87 -4.85 37.74
N PHE A 5 5.44 -5.74 36.92
CA PHE A 5 6.88 -5.74 36.67
C PHE A 5 7.36 -4.43 36.03
N GLU A 6 6.59 -3.88 35.09
CA GLU A 6 6.89 -2.60 34.44
C GLU A 6 6.75 -1.39 35.39
N VAL A 7 5.76 -1.41 36.29
CA VAL A 7 5.60 -0.39 37.32
C VAL A 7 6.75 -0.44 38.32
N PHE A 8 7.14 -1.62 38.80
CA PHE A 8 8.21 -1.75 39.80
C PHE A 8 9.63 -1.65 39.23
N SER A 9 9.81 -1.79 37.91
CA SER A 9 11.10 -1.52 37.25
C SER A 9 11.47 -0.03 37.23
N ARG A 10 10.51 0.86 37.50
CA ARG A 10 10.76 2.29 37.64
C ARG A 10 11.26 2.60 39.05
N VAL A 11 12.50 3.11 39.13
CA VAL A 11 13.22 3.44 40.38
C VAL A 11 12.37 4.25 41.37
N ALA A 12 11.51 5.15 40.87
CA ALA A 12 10.60 5.93 41.70
C ALA A 12 9.64 5.07 42.54
N TYR A 13 9.04 4.03 41.98
CA TYR A 13 8.12 3.15 42.73
C TYR A 13 8.87 2.22 43.69
N LEU A 14 10.10 1.82 43.33
CA LEU A 14 10.98 1.08 44.25
C LEU A 14 11.35 1.92 45.47
N TYR A 15 11.66 3.21 45.28
CA TYR A 15 11.91 4.15 46.37
C TYR A 15 10.70 4.24 47.33
N PHE A 16 9.48 4.43 46.81
CA PHE A 16 8.28 4.49 47.64
C PHE A 16 7.96 3.16 48.33
N LEU A 17 8.28 2.03 47.69
CA LEU A 17 8.11 0.69 48.27
C LEU A 17 9.06 0.47 49.45
N LEU A 18 10.34 0.82 49.29
CA LEU A 18 11.33 0.73 50.36
C LEU A 18 11.00 1.68 51.51
N GLN A 19 10.60 2.92 51.20
CA GLN A 19 10.15 3.89 52.20
C GLN A 19 8.94 3.38 52.97
N ALA A 20 7.95 2.80 52.29
CA ALA A 20 6.79 2.19 52.94
C ALA A 20 7.21 1.03 53.85
N ALA A 21 8.09 0.13 53.39
CA ALA A 21 8.59 -0.99 54.19
C ALA A 21 9.36 -0.53 55.44
N LEU A 22 10.26 0.45 55.30
CA LEU A 22 11.00 1.03 56.42
C LEU A 22 10.08 1.73 57.44
N SER A 23 8.96 2.30 56.99
CA SER A 23 8.00 2.97 57.87
C SER A 23 7.22 2.01 58.78
N TRP A 24 7.16 0.71 58.46
CA TRP A 24 6.57 -0.31 59.34
C TRP A 24 7.55 -0.82 60.41
N TRP A 25 8.85 -0.56 60.24
CA TRP A 25 9.86 -0.92 61.21
C TRP A 25 9.89 0.08 62.37
N LYS A 26 9.21 -0.27 63.47
CA LYS A 26 9.02 0.56 64.67
C LYS A 26 10.31 1.04 65.36
N LEU A 27 11.46 0.43 65.06
CA LEU A 27 12.77 0.83 65.59
C LEU A 27 13.37 2.05 64.85
N VAL A 28 12.99 2.26 63.58
CA VAL A 28 13.58 3.29 62.71
C VAL A 28 12.64 4.48 62.57
N SER A 29 11.32 4.26 62.62
CA SER A 29 10.30 5.32 62.51
C SER A 29 9.48 5.48 63.80
N PRO A 30 9.42 6.68 64.38
CA PRO A 30 8.53 6.99 65.51
C PRO A 30 7.05 7.16 65.09
N PHE A 31 6.75 7.21 63.79
CA PHE A 31 5.40 7.38 63.23
C PHE A 31 4.82 6.09 62.64
N SER A 32 3.50 5.99 62.54
CA SER A 32 2.82 4.84 61.92
C SER A 32 3.02 4.83 60.40
N GLY A 33 3.38 3.66 59.83
CA GLY A 33 3.63 3.48 58.39
C GLY A 33 2.41 3.62 57.47
N ILE A 34 1.22 3.85 58.05
CA ILE A 34 -0.04 4.01 57.31
C ILE A 34 0.05 5.12 56.27
N GLY A 35 0.63 6.28 56.60
CA GLY A 35 0.73 7.42 55.67
C GLY A 35 1.54 7.08 54.41
N SER A 36 2.72 6.47 54.59
CA SER A 36 3.59 6.04 53.50
C SER A 36 2.94 4.97 52.62
N THR A 37 2.24 4.01 53.23
CA THR A 37 1.51 2.96 52.50
C THR A 37 0.36 3.53 51.68
N VAL A 38 -0.43 4.46 52.24
CA VAL A 38 -1.53 5.11 51.51
C VAL A 38 -1.02 5.92 50.33
N ALA A 39 0.06 6.68 50.50
CA ALA A 39 0.67 7.44 49.42
C ALA A 39 1.17 6.52 48.28
N LEU A 40 1.82 5.40 48.62
CA LEU A 40 2.26 4.41 47.64
C LEU A 40 1.08 3.80 46.87
N VAL A 41 0.04 3.35 47.57
CA VAL A 41 -1.15 2.76 46.95
C VAL A 41 -1.83 3.75 46.02
N PHE A 42 -1.96 5.01 46.43
CA PHE A 42 -2.55 6.07 45.61
C PHE A 42 -1.79 6.27 44.31
N VAL A 43 -0.46 6.43 44.37
CA VAL A 43 0.37 6.68 43.19
C VAL A 43 0.35 5.47 42.24
N VAL A 44 0.42 4.24 42.78
CA VAL A 44 0.31 3.02 41.97
C VAL A 44 -1.07 2.91 41.33
N ALA A 45 -2.15 3.22 42.07
CA ALA A 45 -3.51 3.17 41.56
C ALA A 45 -3.73 4.15 40.39
N VAL A 46 -3.32 5.42 40.54
CA VAL A 46 -3.42 6.42 39.45
C VAL A 46 -2.63 5.96 38.21
N SER A 47 -1.45 5.39 38.43
CA SER A 47 -0.60 4.88 37.34
C SER A 47 -1.25 3.70 36.62
N ALA A 48 -1.88 2.79 37.37
CA ALA A 48 -2.61 1.65 36.83
C ALA A 48 -3.85 2.07 36.05
N VAL A 49 -4.60 3.04 36.55
CA VAL A 49 -5.76 3.59 35.83
C VAL A 49 -5.32 4.22 34.51
N LYS A 50 -4.27 5.05 34.51
CA LYS A 50 -3.77 5.68 33.28
C LYS A 50 -3.33 4.63 32.25
N ALA A 51 -2.58 3.62 32.68
CA ALA A 51 -2.13 2.54 31.81
C ALA A 51 -3.32 1.74 31.25
N ALA A 52 -4.32 1.43 32.08
CA ALA A 52 -5.52 0.72 31.65
C ALA A 52 -6.35 1.54 30.64
N VAL A 53 -6.50 2.85 30.85
CA VAL A 53 -7.20 3.73 29.89
C VAL A 53 -6.47 3.79 28.56
N GLU A 54 -5.15 3.92 28.57
CA GLU A 54 -4.32 3.92 27.36
C GLU A 54 -4.42 2.60 26.61
N ASP A 55 -4.38 1.48 27.34
CA ASP A 55 -4.50 0.14 26.78
C ASP A 55 -5.87 -0.09 26.13
N VAL A 56 -6.96 0.32 26.80
CA VAL A 56 -8.33 0.27 26.23
C VAL A 56 -8.43 1.09 24.97
N ARG A 57 -7.83 2.30 24.94
CA ARG A 57 -7.83 3.16 23.76
C ARG A 57 -7.10 2.49 22.59
N ARG A 58 -5.92 1.92 22.83
CA ARG A 58 -5.15 1.20 21.79
C ARG A 58 -5.94 0.02 21.24
N HIS A 59 -6.57 -0.76 22.11
CA HIS A 59 -7.42 -1.87 21.67
C HIS A 59 -8.63 -1.43 20.85
N LEU A 60 -9.18 -0.25 21.09
CA LEU A 60 -10.26 0.29 20.26
C LEU A 60 -9.75 0.66 18.86
N GLU A 61 -8.58 1.30 18.79
CA GLU A 61 -7.92 1.69 17.53
C GLU A 61 -7.53 0.44 16.71
N ASP A 62 -6.99 -0.60 17.35
CA ASP A 62 -6.68 -1.89 16.73
C ASP A 62 -7.95 -2.58 16.19
N ARG A 63 -9.04 -2.59 16.98
CA ARG A 63 -10.32 -3.18 16.56
C ARG A 63 -10.93 -2.45 15.36
N ALA A 64 -10.79 -1.14 15.28
CA ALA A 64 -11.26 -0.37 14.13
C ALA A 64 -10.49 -0.76 12.86
N THR A 65 -9.15 -0.83 12.95
CA THR A 65 -8.27 -1.21 11.83
C THR A 65 -8.52 -2.65 11.39
N ASN A 66 -8.62 -3.60 12.33
CA ASN A 66 -8.85 -5.02 12.03
C ASN A 66 -10.22 -5.30 11.38
N ARG A 67 -11.21 -4.42 11.57
CA ARG A 67 -12.54 -4.51 10.99
C ARG A 67 -12.65 -3.85 9.60
N ALA A 68 -11.62 -3.13 9.15
CA ALA A 68 -11.58 -2.59 7.81
C ALA A 68 -11.72 -3.71 6.77
N ARG A 69 -12.24 -3.39 5.58
CA ARG A 69 -12.47 -4.35 4.50
C ARG A 69 -11.44 -4.18 3.39
N THR A 70 -11.14 -5.27 2.72
CA THR A 70 -10.34 -5.33 1.51
C THR A 70 -10.96 -6.35 0.55
N ARG A 71 -10.56 -6.31 -0.71
CA ARG A 71 -11.06 -7.20 -1.74
C ARG A 71 -10.06 -8.31 -2.00
N LYS A 72 -10.52 -9.55 -1.89
CA LYS A 72 -9.75 -10.77 -2.15
C LYS A 72 -10.24 -11.41 -3.45
N LEU A 73 -9.29 -11.79 -4.30
CA LEU A 73 -9.53 -12.59 -5.49
C LEU A 73 -9.60 -14.07 -5.08
N GLN A 74 -10.71 -14.71 -5.40
CA GLN A 74 -10.90 -16.14 -5.23
C GLN A 74 -10.36 -16.92 -6.44
N PRO A 75 -10.05 -18.23 -6.28
CA PRO A 75 -9.59 -19.08 -7.38
C PRO A 75 -10.62 -19.24 -8.52
N ASP A 76 -11.89 -19.01 -8.24
CA ASP A 76 -12.98 -19.01 -9.23
C ASP A 76 -13.03 -17.73 -10.08
N GLY A 77 -12.12 -16.77 -9.83
CA GLY A 77 -12.06 -15.48 -10.51
C GLY A 77 -13.00 -14.42 -9.93
N THR A 78 -13.77 -14.74 -8.88
CA THR A 78 -14.65 -13.77 -8.21
C THR A 78 -13.88 -12.93 -7.20
N ILE A 79 -14.32 -11.68 -7.03
CA ILE A 79 -13.74 -10.76 -6.05
C ILE A 79 -14.74 -10.62 -4.90
N ILE A 80 -14.29 -10.91 -3.68
CA ILE A 80 -15.10 -10.83 -2.46
C ILE A 80 -14.51 -9.85 -1.46
N ASP A 81 -15.39 -9.19 -0.70
CA ASP A 81 -14.96 -8.34 0.42
C ASP A 81 -14.67 -9.19 1.67
N VAL A 82 -13.48 -9.01 2.22
CA VAL A 82 -12.97 -9.71 3.40
C VAL A 82 -12.46 -8.68 4.41
N ARG A 83 -12.55 -8.95 5.71
CA ARG A 83 -11.98 -8.06 6.73
C ARG A 83 -10.47 -8.22 6.79
N TRP A 84 -9.76 -7.18 7.19
CA TRP A 84 -8.30 -7.19 7.30
C TRP A 84 -7.78 -8.30 8.21
N GLN A 85 -8.46 -8.56 9.34
CA GLN A 85 -8.13 -9.67 10.24
C GLN A 85 -8.26 -11.07 9.62
N ASP A 86 -8.99 -11.22 8.52
CA ASP A 86 -9.27 -12.51 7.88
C ASP A 86 -8.35 -12.77 6.66
N VAL A 87 -7.48 -11.80 6.29
CA VAL A 87 -6.49 -11.91 5.21
C VAL A 87 -5.37 -12.86 5.61
N ARG A 88 -4.99 -13.79 4.72
CA ARG A 88 -3.92 -14.77 4.97
C ARG A 88 -2.82 -14.70 3.91
N VAL A 89 -1.63 -15.19 4.26
CA VAL A 89 -0.50 -15.31 3.33
C VAL A 89 -0.90 -16.22 2.16
N GLY A 90 -0.62 -15.77 0.94
CA GLY A 90 -1.02 -16.44 -0.30
C GLY A 90 -2.32 -15.91 -0.91
N ASP A 91 -3.03 -15.03 -0.21
CA ASP A 91 -4.21 -14.36 -0.76
C ASP A 91 -3.81 -13.29 -1.78
N VAL A 92 -4.50 -13.25 -2.91
CA VAL A 92 -4.36 -12.20 -3.92
C VAL A 92 -5.40 -11.12 -3.65
N LEU A 93 -4.95 -9.88 -3.47
CA LEU A 93 -5.81 -8.76 -3.10
C LEU A 93 -5.91 -7.73 -4.22
N GLU A 94 -7.11 -7.16 -4.40
CA GLU A 94 -7.35 -6.02 -5.29
C GLU A 94 -7.46 -4.74 -4.46
N VAL A 95 -6.42 -3.90 -4.52
CA VAL A 95 -6.41 -2.58 -3.87
C VAL A 95 -6.73 -1.50 -4.89
N ARG A 96 -7.63 -0.58 -4.54
CA ARG A 96 -8.00 0.56 -5.39
C ARG A 96 -7.24 1.81 -4.98
N ASP A 97 -7.27 2.81 -5.87
CA ASP A 97 -6.62 4.09 -5.58
C ASP A 97 -7.20 4.76 -4.33
N GLY A 98 -6.32 5.36 -3.53
CA GLY A 98 -6.67 5.99 -2.26
C GLY A 98 -6.96 5.05 -1.08
N GLU A 99 -6.89 3.73 -1.26
CA GLU A 99 -7.08 2.77 -0.18
C GLU A 99 -5.76 2.43 0.55
N LEU A 100 -5.89 2.07 1.83
CA LEU A 100 -4.76 1.60 2.64
C LEU A 100 -4.46 0.13 2.35
N LEU A 101 -3.19 -0.24 2.49
CA LEU A 101 -2.75 -1.62 2.36
C LEU A 101 -3.01 -2.38 3.67
N PRO A 102 -3.68 -3.55 3.63
CA PRO A 102 -3.99 -4.32 4.84
C PRO A 102 -2.77 -5.04 5.45
N ALA A 103 -1.75 -5.30 4.63
CA ALA A 103 -0.52 -5.98 5.00
C ALA A 103 0.59 -5.65 4.00
N ASP A 104 1.81 -6.14 4.25
CA ASP A 104 2.89 -6.11 3.26
C ASP A 104 2.53 -7.01 2.07
N ILE A 105 2.46 -6.42 0.88
CA ILE A 105 2.05 -7.11 -0.35
C ILE A 105 3.12 -7.02 -1.44
N LEU A 106 3.15 -8.04 -2.30
CA LEU A 106 3.93 -8.02 -3.53
C LEU A 106 3.07 -7.45 -4.67
N LEU A 107 3.57 -6.43 -5.36
CA LEU A 107 2.87 -5.85 -6.50
C LEU A 107 3.01 -6.77 -7.72
N LEU A 108 1.92 -7.47 -8.07
CA LEU A 108 1.87 -8.36 -9.23
C LEU A 108 1.49 -7.62 -10.52
N ARG A 109 0.54 -6.68 -10.41
CA ARG A 109 0.03 -5.91 -11.53
C ARG A 109 -0.43 -4.55 -11.02
N ALA A 110 -0.18 -3.51 -11.81
CA ALA A 110 -0.72 -2.19 -11.58
C ALA A 110 -1.62 -1.76 -12.74
N GLY A 111 -2.59 -0.88 -12.48
CA GLY A 111 -3.49 -0.34 -13.50
C GLY A 111 -2.86 0.71 -14.41
N LEU A 112 -1.77 1.36 -13.96
CA LEU A 112 -1.03 2.33 -14.76
C LEU A 112 -0.15 1.64 -15.81
N ALA A 113 0.19 2.41 -16.86
CA ALA A 113 1.14 1.99 -17.88
C ALA A 113 2.49 1.57 -17.25
N GLU A 114 3.17 0.62 -17.90
CA GLU A 114 4.43 0.02 -17.43
C GLU A 114 4.36 -0.77 -16.11
N GLY A 115 3.16 -1.02 -15.58
CA GLY A 115 3.00 -1.78 -14.33
C GLY A 115 3.55 -1.04 -13.12
N ILE A 116 3.45 0.29 -13.10
CA ILE A 116 3.93 1.14 -12.01
C ILE A 116 2.77 1.46 -11.06
N ALA A 117 3.04 1.49 -9.75
CA ALA A 117 2.14 1.99 -8.72
C ALA A 117 2.86 3.03 -7.85
N PHE A 118 2.11 4.04 -7.41
CA PHE A 118 2.59 5.07 -6.51
C PHE A 118 2.09 4.77 -5.09
N VAL A 119 3.00 4.63 -4.14
CA VAL A 119 2.67 4.34 -2.75
C VAL A 119 2.99 5.55 -1.90
N ARG A 120 1.98 6.05 -1.19
CA ARG A 120 2.14 7.10 -0.19
C ARG A 120 2.50 6.48 1.15
N THR A 121 3.62 6.90 1.75
CA THR A 121 4.08 6.41 3.06
C THR A 121 3.87 7.40 4.20
N THR A 122 3.08 8.45 4.01
CA THR A 122 2.80 9.50 5.02
C THR A 122 2.46 8.96 6.41
N ASN A 123 1.76 7.83 6.51
CA ASN A 123 1.37 7.23 7.80
C ASN A 123 2.52 6.51 8.53
N LEU A 124 3.62 6.21 7.84
CA LEU A 124 4.75 5.45 8.36
C LEU A 124 5.96 6.33 8.66
N ASP A 125 6.30 7.26 7.76
CA ASP A 125 7.51 8.10 7.85
C ASP A 125 7.22 9.61 7.83
N GLY A 126 5.95 10.02 7.64
CA GLY A 126 5.57 11.43 7.54
C GLY A 126 6.00 12.10 6.22
N GLU A 127 6.53 11.36 5.25
CA GLU A 127 6.91 11.89 3.95
C GLU A 127 5.68 12.09 3.05
N THR A 128 5.53 13.27 2.45
CA THR A 128 4.42 13.57 1.53
C THR A 128 4.66 13.08 0.10
N ASN A 129 5.84 12.56 -0.18
CA ASN A 129 6.23 12.11 -1.52
C ASN A 129 5.61 10.73 -1.83
N LEU A 130 5.31 10.51 -3.11
CA LEU A 130 4.85 9.22 -3.63
C LEU A 130 6.05 8.38 -4.03
N LYS A 131 6.23 7.23 -3.39
CA LYS A 131 7.29 6.28 -3.74
C LYS A 131 6.83 5.42 -4.92
N VAL A 132 7.66 5.35 -5.95
CA VAL A 132 7.40 4.55 -7.15
C VAL A 132 7.69 3.08 -6.87
N ARG A 133 6.72 2.20 -7.12
CA ARG A 133 6.87 0.74 -7.06
C ARG A 133 6.52 0.15 -8.42
N ARG A 134 7.30 -0.82 -8.88
CA ARG A 134 7.06 -1.50 -10.17
C ARG A 134 6.61 -2.93 -9.90
N ALA A 135 5.62 -3.38 -10.66
CA ALA A 135 5.12 -4.74 -10.60
C ALA A 135 6.23 -5.72 -10.99
N VAL A 136 6.23 -6.88 -10.35
CA VAL A 136 7.17 -7.94 -10.70
C VAL A 136 6.89 -8.39 -12.13
N ARG A 137 7.90 -8.27 -12.99
CA ARG A 137 7.88 -8.92 -14.29
C ARG A 137 8.33 -10.35 -14.05
N LEU A 138 7.40 -11.30 -14.17
CA LEU A 138 7.78 -12.70 -14.24
C LEU A 138 8.63 -12.87 -15.52
N PRO A 139 9.80 -13.52 -15.46
CA PRO A 139 10.43 -13.99 -16.67
C PRO A 139 9.43 -14.91 -17.38
N ASP A 140 9.29 -14.75 -18.69
CA ASP A 140 8.57 -15.71 -19.51
C ASP A 140 9.31 -17.04 -19.32
N TRP A 141 8.75 -17.90 -18.47
CA TRP A 141 9.17 -19.29 -18.42
C TRP A 141 8.59 -19.91 -19.68
N ASP A 142 9.29 -19.72 -20.79
CA ASP A 142 9.07 -20.51 -21.99
C ASP A 142 9.12 -21.98 -21.54
N MET A 143 7.96 -22.65 -21.55
CA MET A 143 7.97 -24.11 -21.57
C MET A 143 8.63 -24.49 -22.88
N GLU A 144 9.95 -24.64 -22.86
CA GLU A 144 10.69 -25.32 -23.90
C GLU A 144 10.21 -26.79 -23.86
N ASP A 145 9.21 -27.10 -24.69
CA ASP A 145 8.81 -28.47 -25.00
C ASP A 145 10.08 -29.21 -25.41
N THR A 146 10.63 -30.00 -24.49
CA THR A 146 11.83 -30.78 -24.73
C THR A 146 11.44 -32.04 -25.51
N ALA A 147 10.89 -31.85 -26.72
CA ALA A 147 10.83 -32.89 -27.74
C ALA A 147 12.17 -32.87 -28.45
N GLY A 148 13.05 -33.79 -28.05
CA GLY A 148 14.39 -33.89 -28.59
C GLY A 148 14.40 -34.14 -30.09
N GLU A 149 15.10 -33.28 -30.82
CA GLU A 149 15.86 -33.70 -31.99
C GLU A 149 17.31 -33.21 -31.82
N VAL A 150 18.18 -34.14 -31.43
CA VAL A 150 19.62 -33.98 -31.54
C VAL A 150 19.97 -34.10 -33.02
N ASN A 151 20.19 -32.98 -33.69
CA ASN A 151 20.78 -32.97 -35.03
C ASN A 151 22.27 -32.59 -34.95
N LEU A 152 23.11 -33.61 -35.09
CA LEU A 152 24.57 -33.54 -35.13
C LEU A 152 25.04 -33.14 -36.52
N ASN A 153 25.29 -31.85 -36.72
CA ASN A 153 26.03 -31.36 -37.89
C ASN A 153 26.56 -29.95 -37.62
N ARG A 154 27.45 -29.86 -36.64
CA ARG A 154 28.38 -28.73 -36.52
C ARG A 154 29.63 -29.02 -37.35
N SER A 155 29.70 -28.41 -38.53
CA SER A 155 30.96 -28.22 -39.24
C SER A 155 30.99 -26.84 -39.87
N SER A 156 32.12 -26.14 -39.67
CA SER A 156 32.61 -24.97 -40.43
C SER A 156 31.79 -23.69 -40.26
N SER A 157 32.23 -22.73 -39.43
CA SER A 157 33.28 -21.73 -39.66
C SER A 157 32.72 -20.38 -40.13
N SER A 158 33.39 -19.33 -39.67
CA SER A 158 33.48 -17.97 -40.22
C SER A 158 32.29 -17.00 -40.15
N SER A 159 32.58 -15.86 -39.49
CA SER A 159 32.38 -14.47 -39.96
C SER A 159 30.94 -13.94 -40.03
N SER A 160 30.60 -12.68 -39.82
CA SER A 160 31.26 -11.42 -39.47
C SER A 160 30.13 -10.38 -39.32
N ILE A 161 30.31 -9.39 -38.45
CA ILE A 161 29.95 -7.97 -38.64
C ILE A 161 28.58 -7.63 -39.26
N GLY A 162 27.71 -7.03 -38.43
CA GLY A 162 27.14 -5.69 -38.71
C GLY A 162 25.96 -5.55 -39.69
N PRO A 163 25.31 -4.36 -39.71
CA PRO A 163 23.86 -4.24 -39.74
C PRO A 163 23.28 -3.89 -41.11
N CYS A 164 21.99 -4.19 -41.31
CA CYS A 164 21.25 -3.86 -42.52
C CYS A 164 20.21 -2.75 -42.24
N GLY A 165 20.38 -1.63 -42.93
CA GLY A 165 19.36 -0.61 -43.14
C GLY A 165 18.98 -0.50 -44.62
N SER A 166 17.74 -0.07 -44.83
CA SER A 166 17.12 0.62 -45.98
C SER A 166 17.19 0.01 -47.40
N SER A 167 16.04 -0.04 -48.09
CA SER A 167 15.70 0.94 -49.14
C SER A 167 14.51 0.52 -50.02
N ASN A 168 13.73 1.53 -50.39
CA ASN A 168 12.60 1.55 -51.32
C ASN A 168 12.94 1.04 -52.74
N ARG A 169 11.89 0.59 -53.46
CA ARG A 169 11.73 0.92 -54.88
C ARG A 169 10.26 0.76 -55.30
N GLY A 170 9.69 1.83 -55.86
CA GLY A 170 8.43 1.79 -56.61
C GLY A 170 8.66 1.80 -58.12
N VAL A 171 7.55 1.92 -58.85
CA VAL A 171 7.33 2.54 -60.18
C VAL A 171 6.63 1.62 -61.22
N GLU A 172 5.38 2.02 -61.51
CA GLU A 172 4.61 2.11 -62.78
C GLU A 172 4.42 0.88 -63.70
N ASP A 173 3.43 0.79 -64.62
CA ASP A 173 2.06 1.29 -64.86
C ASP A 173 1.64 0.67 -66.22
N ARG A 174 0.35 0.39 -66.46
CA ARG A 174 -0.33 0.36 -67.79
C ARG A 174 -1.73 -0.24 -67.66
N GLY A 175 -2.74 0.58 -67.97
CA GLY A 175 -4.16 0.21 -67.96
C GLY A 175 -4.69 -0.42 -69.26
N ILE A 176 -6.00 -0.72 -69.26
CA ILE A 176 -6.95 -0.57 -70.36
C ILE A 176 -8.39 -0.64 -69.80
N ARG A 177 -9.25 0.20 -70.40
CA ARG A 177 -10.65 0.53 -70.08
C ARG A 177 -11.65 -0.61 -70.36
N ARG A 178 -12.75 -0.64 -69.59
CA ARG A 178 -14.15 -0.51 -70.11
C ARG A 178 -15.16 -0.20 -68.99
N ASN A 179 -15.86 0.92 -69.16
CA ASN A 179 -17.13 1.30 -68.52
C ASN A 179 -18.24 0.27 -68.87
N GLY A 180 -19.33 0.11 -68.14
CA GLY A 180 -19.87 0.88 -67.01
C GLY A 180 -21.23 0.31 -66.55
N GLY A 181 -21.79 0.94 -65.51
CA GLY A 181 -23.09 0.64 -64.88
C GLY A 181 -22.92 0.40 -63.37
N GLN A 182 -22.68 1.44 -62.54
CA GLN A 182 -23.70 2.20 -61.79
C GLN A 182 -24.81 1.33 -61.16
N GLN A 183 -25.15 1.43 -59.88
CA GLN A 183 -24.69 2.24 -58.75
C GLN A 183 -25.44 1.70 -57.53
N GLY A 184 -24.84 1.71 -56.33
CA GLY A 184 -25.63 1.62 -55.09
C GLY A 184 -24.96 0.99 -53.88
N SER A 185 -24.12 1.78 -53.21
CA SER A 185 -23.83 1.77 -51.75
C SER A 185 -23.30 0.47 -51.14
N SER A 186 -21.98 0.23 -51.14
CA SER A 186 -21.05 0.57 -50.03
C SER A 186 -21.56 0.08 -48.68
N GLY A 187 -21.06 -1.01 -48.09
CA GLY A 187 -19.64 -1.30 -47.79
C GLY A 187 -19.42 -0.92 -46.31
N ASN A 188 -19.59 -1.82 -45.34
CA ASN A 188 -18.66 -2.89 -44.94
C ASN A 188 -17.25 -2.36 -44.70
N SER A 189 -16.77 -2.41 -43.45
CA SER A 189 -15.47 -3.01 -43.14
C SER A 189 -15.21 -3.15 -41.64
N LYS A 190 -14.52 -4.24 -41.36
CA LYS A 190 -13.97 -4.70 -40.10
C LYS A 190 -12.91 -3.74 -39.53
N SER A 191 -12.65 -3.95 -38.23
CA SER A 191 -11.36 -3.83 -37.51
C SER A 191 -11.11 -2.61 -36.63
N SER A 192 -10.34 -2.88 -35.56
CA SER A 192 -9.54 -2.00 -34.69
C SER A 192 -10.19 -1.32 -33.47
N THR A 193 -9.78 -1.82 -32.31
CA THR A 193 -9.25 -1.12 -31.11
C THR A 193 -9.40 0.41 -31.06
N THR A 194 -10.08 0.93 -30.03
CA THR A 194 -9.90 2.29 -29.48
C THR A 194 -10.48 2.30 -28.05
N THR A 195 -9.67 2.35 -27.00
CA THR A 195 -9.25 3.58 -26.29
C THR A 195 -10.41 4.53 -26.05
N ALA A 196 -11.00 4.49 -24.85
CA ALA A 196 -11.88 5.54 -24.35
C ALA A 196 -11.17 6.28 -23.21
N THR A 197 -10.39 7.29 -23.60
CA THR A 197 -9.98 8.39 -22.73
C THR A 197 -11.11 9.41 -22.76
N ALA A 198 -11.82 9.59 -21.65
CA ALA A 198 -12.69 10.74 -21.43
C ALA A 198 -11.97 11.71 -20.48
N THR A 199 -11.31 12.69 -21.10
CA THR A 199 -10.84 13.92 -20.48
C THR A 199 -12.04 14.71 -19.95
N ALA A 200 -12.04 15.04 -18.65
CA ALA A 200 -12.86 16.14 -18.14
C ALA A 200 -12.14 16.84 -16.95
N ALA A 201 -11.85 18.12 -17.19
CA ALA A 201 -11.70 19.20 -16.22
C ALA A 201 -10.50 19.20 -15.26
N ALA A 202 -9.37 19.70 -15.76
CA ALA A 202 -8.50 20.57 -14.98
C ALA A 202 -9.01 22.01 -15.10
N SER A 203 -9.71 22.51 -14.08
CA SER A 203 -9.91 23.96 -13.85
C SER A 203 -10.64 24.26 -12.53
N GLU A 204 -10.12 23.89 -11.35
CA GLU A 204 -10.54 24.51 -10.07
C GLU A 204 -9.39 24.55 -9.05
N LEU A 205 -8.38 25.38 -9.33
CA LEU A 205 -7.39 25.84 -8.34
C LEU A 205 -7.10 27.33 -8.61
N SER A 206 -8.03 28.22 -8.26
CA SER A 206 -7.71 29.64 -8.03
C SER A 206 -8.67 30.42 -7.10
N ALA A 207 -9.65 29.79 -6.45
CA ALA A 207 -10.72 30.52 -5.73
C ALA A 207 -10.90 30.18 -4.23
N SER A 208 -9.88 29.67 -3.53
CA SER A 208 -9.96 29.47 -2.06
C SER A 208 -8.70 29.96 -1.33
N SER A 209 -8.26 31.18 -1.64
CA SER A 209 -7.26 31.95 -0.86
C SER A 209 -7.82 33.27 -0.31
N ALA A 210 -9.03 33.67 -0.72
CA ALA A 210 -9.63 34.96 -0.35
C ALA A 210 -10.62 34.92 0.84
N ALA A 211 -10.88 33.76 1.46
CA ALA A 211 -11.88 33.61 2.53
C ALA A 211 -11.31 33.55 3.97
N ALA A 212 -9.99 33.62 4.15
CA ALA A 212 -9.35 33.54 5.47
C ALA A 212 -8.83 34.88 6.04
N ALA A 213 -8.97 36.00 5.30
CA ALA A 213 -8.44 37.30 5.72
C ALA A 213 -9.48 38.26 6.35
N THR A 214 -10.75 37.85 6.52
CA THR A 214 -11.83 38.71 7.07
C THR A 214 -12.33 38.27 8.44
N ARG A 215 -11.56 37.45 9.18
CA ARG A 215 -11.90 37.05 10.56
C ARG A 215 -10.82 37.43 11.58
N SER A 216 -10.16 38.57 11.35
CA SER A 216 -9.27 39.23 12.32
C SER A 216 -9.52 40.75 12.33
N ARG A 217 -10.79 41.14 12.47
CA ARG A 217 -11.23 42.51 12.85
C ARG A 217 -12.58 42.42 13.58
N HIS A 218 -12.58 41.72 14.71
CA HIS A 218 -13.57 41.94 15.77
C HIS A 218 -13.04 41.20 17.01
N LEU A 219 -12.17 41.89 17.73
CA LEU A 219 -11.85 41.74 19.16
C LEU A 219 -10.73 42.80 19.41
N GLN A 220 -11.16 44.05 19.40
CA GLN A 220 -10.74 45.03 20.41
C GLN A 220 -11.88 45.09 21.42
#